data_AF-A0A261Q4A4-F1
#
_entry.id   AF-A0A261Q4A4-F1
#
_cell.length_a   1.000
_cell.length_b   1.000
_cell.length_c   1.000
_cell.angle_alpha   90.00
_cell.angle_beta   90.00
_cell.angle_gamma   90.00
#
_symmetry.space_group_name_H-M   'P 1'
#
loop_
_entity.id
_entity.type
_entity.pdbx_description
1 polymer ?
#
loop_
_entity_poly.entity_id
_entity_poly.type
_entity_poly.pdbx_seq_one_letter_code
_entity_poly.pdbx_strand_id
1 'polypeptide(L)'
;MLDTSAYERSLHLLQRAATPVGFTAAVHEHDNYKRVWTRDGVITSLAALASQNPTLIQTAKATLQTLFDHQHPVGFMPSNVTPGTHAVSYGGTVGRADNPSWAVIGLLFYTLHTGDSELADQYHTQVQKCLAVLEAWEFNGKGLIYVPQSGDWADEYMQHGYILYDQLLRLWALELAAAYYRDEAYREKAQQIRSLLQVNFWYSERTSGLYAANLVHQMPMVQKPYWLLGFNPARIYPQFDLQANALALLLGWVRRSSG
;
A
#
# COMPACT_ATOMS: atom_id res chain seq x y z
N MET A 1 -26.30 9.66 -7.43
CA MET A 1 -26.98 8.46 -7.95
C MET A 1 -25.95 7.71 -8.76
N LEU A 2 -25.70 6.42 -8.50
CA LEU A 2 -24.73 5.64 -9.26
C LEU A 2 -25.25 5.46 -10.69
N ASP A 3 -24.41 5.72 -11.70
CA ASP A 3 -24.71 5.35 -13.08
C ASP A 3 -24.60 3.83 -13.22
N THR A 4 -25.75 3.16 -13.22
CA THR A 4 -25.84 1.69 -13.35
C THR A 4 -25.14 1.18 -14.61
N SER A 5 -25.19 1.93 -15.71
CA SER A 5 -24.54 1.53 -16.96
C SER A 5 -23.01 1.56 -16.83
N ALA A 6 -22.47 2.59 -16.18
CA ALA A 6 -21.04 2.67 -15.88
C ALA A 6 -20.59 1.58 -14.88
N TYR A 7 -21.42 1.30 -13.88
CA TYR A 7 -21.16 0.24 -12.90
C TYR A 7 -21.06 -1.14 -13.56
N GLU A 8 -22.06 -1.53 -14.37
CA GLU A 8 -22.07 -2.81 -15.07
C GLU A 8 -20.89 -2.96 -16.06
N ARG A 9 -20.56 -1.88 -16.79
CA ARG A 9 -19.37 -1.86 -17.64
C ARG A 9 -18.07 -2.09 -16.86
N SER A 10 -18.01 -1.55 -15.64
CA SER A 10 -16.84 -1.73 -14.76
C SER A 10 -16.74 -3.17 -14.28
N LEU A 11 -17.85 -3.79 -13.87
CA LEU A 11 -17.87 -5.22 -13.50
C LEU A 11 -17.45 -6.12 -14.67
N HIS A 12 -17.96 -5.85 -15.87
CA HIS A 12 -17.58 -6.60 -17.06
C HIS A 12 -16.08 -6.46 -17.38
N LEU A 13 -15.50 -5.28 -17.15
CA LEU A 13 -14.05 -5.10 -17.30
C LEU A 13 -13.26 -5.94 -16.29
N LEU A 14 -13.69 -5.98 -15.03
CA LEU A 14 -13.07 -6.82 -13.99
C LEU A 14 -13.14 -8.31 -14.36
N GLN A 15 -14.28 -8.77 -14.86
CA GLN A 15 -14.46 -10.15 -15.31
C GLN A 15 -13.52 -10.50 -16.46
N ARG A 16 -13.29 -9.56 -17.40
CA ARG A 16 -12.33 -9.77 -18.50
C ARG A 16 -10.87 -9.77 -18.04
N ALA A 17 -10.56 -9.14 -16.92
CA ALA A 17 -9.23 -9.16 -16.30
C ALA A 17 -9.00 -10.38 -15.39
N ALA A 18 -10.05 -11.16 -15.11
CA ALA A 18 -9.98 -12.31 -14.24
C ALA A 18 -9.33 -13.51 -14.96
N THR A 19 -8.42 -14.19 -14.27
CA THR A 19 -7.81 -15.44 -14.70
C THR A 19 -7.86 -16.46 -13.55
N PRO A 20 -7.62 -17.76 -13.80
CA PRO A 20 -7.59 -18.77 -12.74
C PRO A 20 -6.57 -18.50 -11.63
N VAL A 21 -5.54 -17.68 -11.89
CA VAL A 21 -4.48 -17.34 -10.92
C VAL A 21 -4.60 -15.91 -10.40
N GLY A 22 -5.68 -15.19 -10.72
CA GLY A 22 -5.95 -13.83 -10.23
C GLY A 22 -6.16 -12.80 -11.34
N PHE A 23 -6.22 -11.53 -10.93
CA PHE A 23 -6.42 -10.40 -11.84
C PHE A 23 -5.13 -10.01 -12.57
N THR A 24 -5.23 -9.82 -13.88
CA THR A 24 -4.14 -9.23 -14.70
C THR A 24 -4.28 -7.71 -14.79
N ALA A 25 -3.16 -7.00 -14.87
CA ALA A 25 -3.15 -5.54 -14.96
C ALA A 25 -3.79 -4.97 -16.24
N ALA A 26 -3.75 -5.71 -17.36
CA ALA A 26 -4.49 -5.32 -18.57
C ALA A 26 -5.13 -6.51 -19.28
N VAL A 27 -6.26 -6.23 -19.93
CA VAL A 27 -7.04 -7.22 -20.69
C VAL A 27 -6.48 -7.43 -22.11
N HIS A 28 -5.74 -6.47 -22.65
CA HIS A 28 -5.23 -6.51 -24.02
C HIS A 28 -3.79 -7.04 -24.09
N GLU A 29 -3.48 -7.75 -25.19
CA GLU A 29 -2.16 -8.32 -25.48
C GLU A 29 -1.18 -7.26 -25.96
N HIS A 30 -0.63 -6.48 -25.03
CA HIS A 30 0.63 -5.78 -25.24
C HIS A 30 1.54 -6.07 -24.04
N ASP A 31 2.85 -6.14 -24.31
CA ASP A 31 3.94 -6.66 -23.46
C ASP A 31 3.74 -6.58 -21.94
N ASN A 32 4.14 -7.63 -21.21
CA ASN A 32 4.22 -7.70 -19.73
C ASN A 32 2.91 -7.51 -18.91
N TYR A 33 1.76 -7.20 -19.53
CA TYR A 33 0.51 -6.91 -18.77
C TYR A 33 -0.40 -8.10 -18.46
N LYS A 34 -0.16 -9.29 -19.05
CA LYS A 34 -0.74 -10.56 -18.57
C LYS A 34 0.00 -11.07 -17.34
N ARG A 35 0.19 -10.22 -16.34
CA ARG A 35 0.83 -10.58 -15.08
C ARG A 35 -0.05 -10.19 -13.92
N VAL A 36 0.05 -10.95 -12.83
CA VAL A 36 -0.56 -10.59 -11.55
C VAL A 36 0.42 -9.65 -10.86
N TRP A 37 0.13 -8.35 -10.92
CA TRP A 37 0.91 -7.33 -10.22
C TRP A 37 0.37 -7.17 -8.79
N THR A 38 1.24 -7.04 -7.79
CA THR A 38 0.78 -6.97 -6.39
C THR A 38 -0.14 -5.78 -6.16
N ARG A 39 0.28 -4.59 -6.56
CA ARG A 39 -0.51 -3.36 -6.39
C ARG A 39 -1.83 -3.42 -7.15
N ASP A 40 -1.77 -3.63 -8.46
CA ASP A 40 -2.93 -3.63 -9.35
C ASP A 40 -3.91 -4.74 -8.98
N GLY A 41 -3.39 -5.94 -8.71
CA GLY A 41 -4.18 -7.10 -8.32
C GLY A 41 -4.87 -6.91 -6.98
N VAL A 42 -4.17 -6.34 -5.98
CA VAL A 42 -4.79 -6.04 -4.68
C VAL A 42 -5.83 -4.94 -4.79
N ILE A 43 -5.56 -3.82 -5.46
CA ILE A 43 -6.54 -2.74 -5.65
C ILE A 43 -7.79 -3.28 -6.36
N THR A 44 -7.59 -4.10 -7.40
CA THR A 44 -8.69 -4.77 -8.11
C THR A 44 -9.45 -5.74 -7.20
N SER A 45 -8.76 -6.45 -6.31
CA SER A 45 -9.37 -7.34 -5.32
C SER A 45 -10.24 -6.57 -4.33
N LEU A 46 -9.83 -5.38 -3.90
CA LEU A 46 -10.65 -4.51 -3.05
C LEU A 46 -11.94 -4.07 -3.77
N ALA A 47 -11.85 -3.73 -5.06
CA ALA A 47 -13.03 -3.42 -5.87
C ALA A 47 -13.95 -4.64 -6.07
N ALA A 48 -13.38 -5.82 -6.28
CA ALA A 48 -14.12 -7.08 -6.35
C ALA A 48 -14.91 -7.36 -5.06
N LEU A 49 -14.28 -7.16 -3.89
CA LEU A 49 -14.95 -7.28 -2.58
C LEU A 49 -16.10 -6.27 -2.44
N ALA A 50 -15.87 -5.01 -2.82
CA ALA A 50 -16.89 -3.97 -2.78
C ALA A 50 -18.10 -4.26 -3.70
N SER A 51 -17.88 -4.98 -4.81
CA SER A 51 -18.96 -5.37 -5.73
C SER A 51 -19.87 -6.50 -5.19
N GLN A 52 -19.42 -7.23 -4.16
CA GLN A 52 -20.07 -8.43 -3.63
C GLN A 52 -20.30 -9.55 -4.68
N ASN A 53 -19.66 -9.47 -5.85
CA ASN A 53 -19.79 -10.47 -6.89
C ASN A 53 -18.97 -11.74 -6.54
N PRO A 54 -19.61 -12.91 -6.35
CA PRO A 54 -18.90 -14.11 -5.87
C PRO A 54 -17.75 -14.56 -6.77
N THR A 55 -17.91 -14.45 -8.10
CA THR A 55 -16.88 -14.84 -9.07
C THR A 55 -15.67 -13.92 -9.00
N LEU A 56 -15.90 -12.61 -8.84
CA LEU A 56 -14.80 -11.64 -8.68
C LEU A 56 -14.11 -11.80 -7.32
N ILE A 57 -14.85 -12.11 -6.25
CA ILE A 57 -14.29 -12.42 -4.93
C ILE A 57 -13.43 -13.68 -4.98
N GLN A 58 -13.84 -14.70 -5.73
CA GLN A 58 -13.01 -15.89 -5.93
C GLN A 58 -11.71 -15.55 -6.69
N THR A 59 -11.78 -14.63 -7.65
CA THR A 59 -10.60 -14.13 -8.37
C THR A 59 -9.69 -13.31 -7.44
N ALA A 60 -10.25 -12.56 -6.49
CA ALA A 60 -9.49 -11.89 -5.45
C ALA A 60 -8.74 -12.89 -4.55
N LYS A 61 -9.40 -13.97 -4.11
CA LYS A 61 -8.76 -15.08 -3.38
C LYS A 61 -7.58 -15.67 -4.17
N ALA A 62 -7.79 -15.99 -5.45
CA ALA A 62 -6.72 -16.51 -6.32
C ALA A 62 -5.56 -15.51 -6.51
N THR A 63 -5.86 -14.22 -6.62
CA THR A 63 -4.84 -13.15 -6.70
C THR A 63 -3.95 -13.16 -5.46
N LEU A 64 -4.56 -13.17 -4.27
CA LEU A 64 -3.82 -13.17 -3.00
C LEU A 64 -2.96 -14.42 -2.86
N GLN A 65 -3.53 -15.60 -3.14
CA GLN A 65 -2.80 -16.86 -3.13
C GLN A 65 -1.57 -16.83 -4.04
N THR A 66 -1.73 -16.41 -5.31
CA THR A 66 -0.62 -16.27 -6.26
C THR A 66 0.48 -15.36 -5.73
N LEU A 67 0.13 -14.23 -5.12
CA LEU A 67 1.13 -13.29 -4.60
C LEU A 67 1.89 -13.88 -3.41
N PHE A 68 1.19 -14.47 -2.45
CA PHE A 68 1.79 -15.02 -1.23
C PHE A 68 2.61 -16.30 -1.49
N ASP A 69 2.19 -17.14 -2.44
CA ASP A 69 2.96 -18.32 -2.89
C ASP A 69 4.31 -17.94 -3.52
N HIS A 70 4.45 -16.70 -3.99
CA HIS A 70 5.67 -16.18 -4.60
C HIS A 70 6.38 -15.12 -3.72
N GLN A 71 6.02 -14.99 -2.44
CA GLN A 71 6.76 -14.13 -1.51
C GLN A 71 8.23 -14.56 -1.45
N HIS A 72 9.15 -13.59 -1.48
CA HIS A 72 10.56 -13.91 -1.29
C HIS A 72 10.83 -14.40 0.15
N PRO A 73 11.76 -15.34 0.39
CA PRO A 73 11.99 -15.92 1.72
C PRO A 73 12.21 -14.93 2.86
N VAL A 74 12.74 -13.73 2.56
CA VAL A 74 13.03 -12.65 3.53
C VAL A 74 11.84 -11.71 3.79
N GLY A 75 10.75 -11.80 3.02
CA GLY A 75 9.49 -11.10 3.28
C GLY A 75 9.05 -10.03 2.29
N PHE A 76 9.91 -9.60 1.36
CA PHE A 76 9.43 -8.70 0.30
C PHE A 76 8.55 -9.44 -0.71
N MET A 77 7.59 -8.71 -1.28
CA MET A 77 6.60 -9.26 -2.19
C MET A 77 7.01 -9.07 -3.66
N PRO A 78 6.56 -9.95 -4.57
CA PRO A 78 6.79 -9.75 -6.00
C PRO A 78 6.25 -8.39 -6.46
N SER A 79 6.91 -7.78 -7.45
CA SER A 79 6.32 -6.75 -8.30
C SER A 79 5.19 -7.34 -9.14
N ASN A 80 5.50 -8.47 -9.79
CA ASN A 80 4.55 -9.22 -10.58
C ASN A 80 4.92 -10.69 -10.71
N VAL A 81 3.90 -11.52 -10.94
CA VAL A 81 4.00 -12.96 -11.23
C VAL A 81 3.42 -13.22 -12.61
N THR A 82 4.11 -14.01 -13.44
CA THR A 82 3.64 -14.37 -14.79
C THR A 82 2.80 -15.65 -14.75
N PRO A 83 1.48 -15.61 -15.01
CA PRO A 83 0.59 -16.76 -15.08
C PRO A 83 1.12 -17.89 -15.97
N GLY A 84 0.91 -19.13 -15.53
CA GLY A 84 1.32 -20.32 -16.29
C GLY A 84 2.83 -20.59 -16.32
N THR A 85 3.63 -19.78 -15.63
CA THR A 85 5.07 -19.96 -15.48
C THR A 85 5.48 -19.74 -14.02
N HIS A 86 6.72 -20.11 -13.66
CA HIS A 86 7.31 -19.75 -12.36
C HIS A 86 8.06 -18.40 -12.40
N ALA A 87 7.88 -17.60 -13.45
CA ALA A 87 8.60 -16.34 -13.61
C ALA A 87 8.03 -15.26 -12.69
N VAL A 88 8.88 -14.75 -11.80
CA VAL A 88 8.59 -13.72 -10.82
C VAL A 88 9.55 -12.54 -11.00
N SER A 89 9.03 -11.33 -10.92
CA SER A 89 9.84 -10.11 -10.77
C SER A 89 9.60 -9.52 -9.40
N TYR A 90 10.65 -9.17 -8.68
CA TYR A 90 10.58 -8.46 -7.39
C TYR A 90 10.82 -6.95 -7.53
N GLY A 91 10.87 -6.46 -8.77
CA GLY A 91 11.29 -5.11 -9.13
C GLY A 91 12.43 -5.16 -10.14
N GLY A 92 12.46 -4.19 -11.06
CA GLY A 92 13.45 -4.14 -12.14
C GLY A 92 14.84 -3.75 -11.64
N THR A 93 15.01 -2.47 -11.34
CA THR A 93 16.26 -1.89 -10.80
C THR A 93 16.29 -1.82 -9.27
N VAL A 94 15.11 -1.89 -8.65
CA VAL A 94 14.92 -1.74 -7.21
C VAL A 94 13.65 -2.48 -6.77
N GLY A 95 13.61 -2.94 -5.52
CA GLY A 95 12.41 -3.55 -4.94
C GLY A 95 11.24 -2.57 -4.82
N ARG A 96 10.01 -3.09 -4.72
CA ARG A 96 8.79 -2.31 -4.53
C ARG A 96 8.40 -2.28 -3.04
N ALA A 97 8.67 -1.17 -2.37
CA ALA A 97 8.50 -0.95 -0.93
C ALA A 97 7.02 -0.94 -0.49
N ASP A 98 6.11 -0.60 -1.40
CA ASP A 98 4.67 -0.60 -1.15
C ASP A 98 4.03 -2.00 -1.22
N ASN A 99 4.65 -2.93 -1.94
CA ASN A 99 4.08 -4.25 -2.21
C ASN A 99 3.86 -5.13 -0.96
N PRO A 100 4.77 -5.18 0.03
CA PRO A 100 4.51 -5.88 1.29
C PRO A 100 3.24 -5.35 1.98
N SER A 101 3.09 -4.03 2.05
CA SER A 101 1.92 -3.41 2.65
C SER A 101 0.65 -3.75 1.86
N TRP A 102 0.67 -3.63 0.53
CA TRP A 102 -0.46 -4.01 -0.32
C TRP A 102 -0.87 -5.48 -0.13
N ALA A 103 0.09 -6.42 -0.10
CA ALA A 103 -0.23 -7.82 0.10
C ALA A 103 -0.92 -8.08 1.45
N VAL A 104 -0.39 -7.50 2.54
CA VAL A 104 -1.02 -7.62 3.87
C VAL A 104 -2.41 -6.98 3.89
N ILE A 105 -2.56 -5.79 3.31
CA ILE A 105 -3.86 -5.11 3.18
C ILE A 105 -4.84 -6.01 2.43
N GLY A 106 -4.48 -6.51 1.26
CA GLY A 106 -5.35 -7.35 0.44
C GLY A 106 -5.82 -8.60 1.16
N LEU A 107 -4.90 -9.32 1.82
CA LEU A 107 -5.20 -10.55 2.55
C LEU A 107 -6.13 -10.31 3.74
N LEU A 108 -5.76 -9.37 4.62
CA LEU A 108 -6.52 -9.14 5.84
C LEU A 108 -7.84 -8.43 5.56
N PHE A 109 -7.88 -7.54 4.58
CA PHE A 109 -9.14 -6.92 4.15
C PHE A 109 -10.08 -7.96 3.53
N TYR A 110 -9.58 -8.88 2.69
CA TYR A 110 -10.35 -10.01 2.19
C TYR A 110 -10.94 -10.81 3.35
N THR A 111 -10.10 -11.29 4.28
CA THR A 111 -10.54 -12.13 5.40
C THR A 111 -11.56 -11.44 6.30
N LEU A 112 -11.37 -10.17 6.62
CA LEU A 112 -12.32 -9.41 7.44
C LEU A 112 -13.67 -9.18 6.74
N HIS A 113 -13.69 -9.06 5.40
CA HIS A 113 -14.91 -8.79 4.64
C HIS A 113 -15.67 -10.06 4.27
N THR A 114 -14.99 -11.18 4.04
CA THR A 114 -15.63 -12.46 3.68
C THR A 114 -15.90 -13.34 4.90
N GLY A 115 -15.17 -13.14 5.99
CA GLY A 115 -15.13 -14.06 7.14
C GLY A 115 -14.32 -15.34 6.86
N ASP A 116 -13.75 -15.49 5.67
CA ASP A 116 -12.88 -16.62 5.31
C ASP A 116 -11.47 -16.39 5.87
N SER A 117 -11.15 -17.14 6.93
CA SER A 117 -9.87 -17.11 7.64
C SER A 117 -8.82 -18.04 7.03
N GLU A 118 -9.19 -18.95 6.11
CA GLU A 118 -8.30 -20.01 5.61
C GLU A 118 -6.99 -19.45 5.06
N LEU A 119 -7.08 -18.43 4.19
CA LEU A 119 -5.89 -17.78 3.61
C LEU A 119 -5.05 -17.05 4.65
N ALA A 120 -5.68 -16.34 5.59
CA ALA A 120 -4.96 -15.55 6.59
C ALA A 120 -4.24 -16.43 7.61
N ASP A 121 -4.82 -17.58 7.95
CA ASP A 121 -4.19 -18.61 8.77
C ASP A 121 -3.04 -19.28 8.01
N GLN A 122 -3.26 -19.67 6.75
CA GLN A 122 -2.24 -20.26 5.89
C GLN A 122 -1.01 -19.34 5.73
N TYR A 123 -1.24 -18.04 5.52
CA TYR A 123 -0.18 -17.07 5.23
C TYR A 123 0.25 -16.22 6.42
N HIS A 124 -0.10 -16.62 7.65
CA HIS A 124 0.26 -15.87 8.85
C HIS A 124 1.78 -15.61 8.96
N THR A 125 2.61 -16.62 8.69
CA THR A 125 4.08 -16.46 8.70
C THR A 125 4.56 -15.47 7.64
N GLN A 126 3.94 -15.47 6.46
CA GLN A 126 4.28 -14.59 5.36
C GLN A 126 3.89 -13.14 5.69
N VAL A 127 2.76 -12.92 6.37
CA VAL A 127 2.38 -11.59 6.90
C VAL A 127 3.44 -11.09 7.88
N GLN A 128 3.89 -11.94 8.82
CA GLN A 128 4.95 -11.57 9.75
C GLN A 128 6.25 -11.17 9.02
N LYS A 129 6.61 -11.88 7.95
CA LYS A 129 7.77 -11.54 7.12
C LYS A 129 7.60 -10.21 6.37
N CYS A 130 6.41 -9.92 5.83
CA CYS A 130 6.11 -8.62 5.22
C CYS A 130 6.32 -7.48 6.23
N LEU A 131 5.80 -7.62 7.44
CA LEU A 131 5.94 -6.60 8.48
C LEU A 131 7.39 -6.49 8.98
N ALA A 132 8.11 -7.61 9.07
CA ALA A 132 9.53 -7.62 9.44
C ALA A 132 10.43 -6.96 8.39
N VAL A 133 10.19 -7.17 7.09
CA VAL A 133 10.99 -6.50 6.05
C VAL A 133 10.72 -4.99 6.02
N LEU A 134 9.47 -4.56 6.25
CA LEU A 134 9.14 -3.14 6.40
C LEU A 134 9.85 -2.52 7.61
N GLU A 135 9.99 -3.25 8.71
CA GLU A 135 10.82 -2.82 9.85
C GLU A 135 12.30 -2.74 9.47
N ALA A 136 12.83 -3.68 8.69
CA ALA A 136 14.22 -3.64 8.25
C ALA A 136 14.54 -2.47 7.31
N TRP A 137 13.55 -2.00 6.54
CA TRP A 137 13.68 -0.81 5.68
C TRP A 137 13.54 0.52 6.44
N GLU A 138 13.23 0.46 7.73
CA GLU A 138 13.38 1.57 8.67
C GLU A 138 14.86 1.71 9.06
N PHE A 139 15.69 2.21 8.14
CA PHE A 139 17.16 2.24 8.28
C PHE A 139 17.71 3.00 9.49
N ASN A 140 16.86 3.69 10.26
CA ASN A 140 17.25 4.49 11.42
C ASN A 140 16.42 4.23 12.69
N GLY A 141 15.50 3.27 12.69
CA GLY A 141 14.69 2.93 13.87
C GLY A 141 13.76 4.03 14.39
N LYS A 142 13.39 5.01 13.55
CA LYS A 142 12.55 6.17 13.95
C LYS A 142 11.08 6.08 13.51
N GLY A 143 10.64 4.94 12.99
CA GLY A 143 9.26 4.61 12.67
C GLY A 143 8.87 4.69 11.20
N LEU A 144 9.62 5.38 10.33
CA LEU A 144 9.27 5.55 8.92
C LEU A 144 10.18 4.76 7.99
N ILE A 145 9.61 4.10 6.99
CA ILE A 145 10.39 3.36 5.99
C ILE A 145 11.04 4.31 5.00
N TYR A 146 12.27 3.98 4.58
CA TYR A 146 12.95 4.71 3.52
C TYR A 146 12.68 4.06 2.16
N VAL A 147 11.96 4.78 1.30
CA VAL A 147 11.59 4.36 -0.05
C VAL A 147 12.69 4.81 -1.02
N PRO A 148 13.36 3.91 -1.73
CA PRO A 148 14.33 4.29 -2.75
C PRO A 148 13.64 4.94 -3.96
N GLN A 149 14.41 5.62 -4.80
CA GLN A 149 13.89 6.10 -6.09
C GLN A 149 13.38 4.91 -6.90
N SER A 150 12.23 5.06 -7.57
CA SER A 150 11.55 3.98 -8.29
C SER A 150 11.08 2.83 -7.39
N GLY A 151 11.01 3.07 -6.07
CA GLY A 151 10.71 2.08 -5.05
C GLY A 151 9.23 1.85 -4.79
N ASP A 152 8.33 2.57 -5.43
CA ASP A 152 6.88 2.50 -5.18
C ASP A 152 6.10 2.44 -6.51
N TRP A 153 4.95 3.12 -6.62
CA TRP A 153 4.20 3.22 -7.88
C TRP A 153 4.79 4.23 -8.86
N ALA A 154 5.58 5.18 -8.37
CA ALA A 154 6.13 6.27 -9.13
C ALA A 154 7.51 5.89 -9.71
N ASP A 155 7.52 4.79 -10.47
CA ASP A 155 8.70 4.09 -10.99
C ASP A 155 9.72 5.01 -11.71
N GLU A 156 9.31 6.14 -12.28
CA GLU A 156 10.21 7.03 -13.05
C GLU A 156 10.41 8.41 -12.41
N TYR A 157 9.84 8.64 -11.23
CA TYR A 157 9.93 9.94 -10.61
C TYR A 157 11.20 10.09 -9.75
N MET A 158 11.59 11.34 -9.49
CA MET A 158 12.81 11.67 -8.72
C MET A 158 12.62 11.61 -7.19
N GLN A 159 11.40 11.40 -6.68
CA GLN A 159 11.19 11.27 -5.24
C GLN A 159 11.79 9.97 -4.69
N HIS A 160 12.24 10.05 -3.45
CA HIS A 160 12.74 8.96 -2.62
C HIS A 160 12.86 9.51 -1.18
N GLY A 161 13.04 8.63 -0.21
CA GLY A 161 13.09 8.96 1.21
C GLY A 161 11.81 8.55 1.92
N TYR A 162 11.24 9.44 2.71
CA TYR A 162 10.03 9.20 3.49
C TYR A 162 8.82 9.68 2.70
N ILE A 163 8.23 8.80 1.90
CA ILE A 163 7.10 9.07 1.01
C ILE A 163 5.79 8.74 1.73
N LEU A 164 4.84 9.68 1.74
CA LEU A 164 3.61 9.58 2.53
C LEU A 164 2.78 8.37 2.15
N TYR A 165 2.66 8.13 0.84
CA TYR A 165 1.90 7.02 0.27
C TYR A 165 2.29 5.69 0.93
N ASP A 166 3.57 5.34 0.92
CA ASP A 166 4.07 4.09 1.50
C ASP A 166 3.88 4.02 3.01
N GLN A 167 4.05 5.15 3.72
CA GLN A 167 3.84 5.17 5.16
C GLN A 167 2.37 4.94 5.53
N LEU A 168 1.43 5.49 4.75
CA LEU A 168 -0.01 5.27 4.94
C LEU A 168 -0.39 3.83 4.66
N LEU A 169 0.20 3.19 3.64
CA LEU A 169 0.00 1.77 3.38
C LEU A 169 0.55 0.90 4.52
N ARG A 170 1.75 1.20 5.03
CA ARG A 170 2.32 0.49 6.19
C ARG A 170 1.42 0.64 7.41
N LEU A 171 0.91 1.84 7.66
CA LEU A 171 -0.04 2.10 8.73
C LEU A 171 -1.31 1.26 8.56
N TRP A 172 -1.91 1.26 7.37
CA TRP A 172 -3.14 0.50 7.10
C TRP A 172 -2.93 -1.00 7.28
N ALA A 173 -1.82 -1.54 6.78
CA ALA A 173 -1.43 -2.94 6.97
C ALA A 173 -1.32 -3.31 8.45
N LEU A 174 -0.66 -2.46 9.26
CA LEU A 174 -0.53 -2.67 10.71
C LEU A 174 -1.86 -2.55 11.45
N GLU A 175 -2.72 -1.59 11.08
CA GLU A 175 -4.06 -1.44 11.69
C GLU A 175 -4.93 -2.69 11.41
N LEU A 176 -4.89 -3.24 10.20
CA LEU A 176 -5.58 -4.49 9.85
C LEU A 176 -4.99 -5.69 10.61
N ALA A 177 -3.65 -5.80 10.67
CA ALA A 177 -2.97 -6.88 11.39
C ALA A 177 -3.29 -6.85 12.89
N ALA A 178 -3.24 -5.68 13.51
CA ALA A 178 -3.61 -5.48 14.91
C ALA A 178 -5.07 -5.85 15.19
N ALA A 179 -5.98 -5.53 14.26
CA ALA A 179 -7.40 -5.86 14.39
C ALA A 179 -7.66 -7.37 14.26
N TYR A 180 -7.07 -8.01 13.23
CA TYR A 180 -7.30 -9.41 12.93
C TYR A 180 -6.60 -10.35 13.92
N TYR A 181 -5.29 -10.17 14.14
CA TYR A 181 -4.49 -11.02 15.03
C TYR A 181 -4.61 -10.65 16.51
N ARG A 182 -5.25 -9.51 16.83
CA ARG A 182 -5.34 -8.97 18.20
C ARG A 182 -3.97 -8.74 18.84
N ASP A 183 -3.00 -8.35 18.02
CA ASP A 183 -1.62 -8.11 18.43
C ASP A 183 -1.43 -6.64 18.86
N GLU A 184 -1.02 -6.44 20.12
CA GLU A 184 -0.84 -5.11 20.68
C GLU A 184 0.45 -4.43 20.17
N ALA A 185 1.49 -5.18 19.82
CA ALA A 185 2.72 -4.59 19.27
C ALA A 185 2.44 -3.96 17.89
N TYR A 186 1.58 -4.59 17.07
CA TYR A 186 1.13 -3.99 15.81
C TYR A 186 0.28 -2.73 16.05
N ARG A 187 -0.56 -2.73 17.08
CA ARG A 187 -1.36 -1.55 17.46
C ARG A 187 -0.48 -0.39 17.89
N GLU A 188 0.50 -0.64 18.75
CA GLU A 188 1.46 0.36 19.24
C GLU A 188 2.28 0.94 18.09
N LYS A 189 2.83 0.10 17.21
CA LYS A 189 3.59 0.56 16.03
C LYS A 189 2.72 1.40 15.09
N ALA A 190 1.46 1.00 14.84
CA ALA A 190 0.51 1.79 14.06
C ALA A 190 0.27 3.18 14.67
N GLN A 191 0.05 3.26 15.99
CA GLN A 191 -0.15 4.53 16.70
C GLN A 191 1.09 5.43 16.65
N GLN A 192 2.28 4.85 16.79
CA GLN A 192 3.55 5.55 16.65
C GLN A 192 3.69 6.16 15.25
N ILE A 193 3.47 5.36 14.20
CA ILE A 193 3.54 5.82 12.81
C ILE A 193 2.50 6.92 12.55
N ARG A 194 1.23 6.70 12.95
CA ARG A 194 0.16 7.71 12.83
C ARG A 194 0.57 9.05 13.45
N SER A 195 1.17 9.03 14.64
CA SER A 195 1.68 10.24 15.31
C SER A 195 2.81 10.91 14.53
N LEU A 196 3.77 10.13 14.03
CA LEU A 196 4.88 10.66 13.23
C LEU A 196 4.38 11.34 11.95
N LEU A 197 3.43 10.71 11.26
CA LEU A 197 2.88 11.24 10.02
C LEU A 197 2.13 12.55 10.24
N GLN A 198 1.31 12.65 11.28
CA GLN A 198 0.62 13.89 11.66
C GLN A 198 1.55 15.06 11.96
N VAL A 199 2.75 14.79 12.47
CA VAL A 199 3.74 15.83 12.81
C VAL A 199 4.58 16.22 11.58
N ASN A 200 4.88 15.26 10.70
CA ASN A 200 5.92 15.45 9.68
C ASN A 200 5.40 15.67 8.26
N PHE A 201 4.14 15.33 7.97
CA PHE A 201 3.57 15.42 6.62
C PHE A 201 2.42 16.42 6.50
N TRP A 202 1.96 16.99 7.61
CA TRP A 202 0.99 18.09 7.61
C TRP A 202 1.65 19.35 8.14
N TYR A 203 1.46 20.47 7.44
CA TYR A 203 2.00 21.75 7.89
C TYR A 203 1.42 22.13 9.26
N SER A 204 2.30 22.49 10.19
CA SER A 204 1.94 23.16 11.44
C SER A 204 3.06 24.10 11.88
N GLU A 205 2.74 25.08 12.72
CA GLU A 205 3.74 25.97 13.32
C GLU A 205 4.64 25.26 14.36
N ARG A 206 4.37 23.98 14.62
CA ARG A 206 5.14 23.17 15.56
C ARG A 206 6.53 22.86 15.01
N THR A 207 7.55 23.14 15.82
CA THR A 207 8.95 22.83 15.52
C THR A 207 9.49 21.62 16.30
N SER A 208 8.78 21.16 17.33
CA SER A 208 9.16 20.00 18.14
C SER A 208 8.67 18.68 17.54
N GLY A 209 9.45 17.62 17.64
CA GLY A 209 9.07 16.28 17.16
C GLY A 209 9.18 16.07 15.65
N LEU A 210 9.75 17.04 14.91
CA LEU A 210 10.08 16.85 13.50
C LEU A 210 11.17 15.79 13.32
N TYR A 211 11.05 15.03 12.23
CA TYR A 211 11.84 13.82 11.97
C TYR A 211 13.32 14.11 11.73
N ALA A 212 13.61 15.29 11.16
CA ALA A 212 14.95 15.77 10.88
C ALA A 212 15.05 17.28 11.08
N ALA A 213 16.23 17.75 11.52
CA ALA A 213 16.47 19.15 11.85
C ALA A 213 16.26 20.10 10.66
N ASN A 214 16.56 19.65 9.44
CA ASN A 214 16.34 20.42 8.22
C ASN A 214 14.85 20.73 7.96
N LEU A 215 13.92 19.90 8.46
CA LEU A 215 12.48 20.15 8.33
C LEU A 215 12.05 21.39 9.09
N VAL A 216 12.69 21.73 10.22
CA VAL A 216 12.37 22.94 11.01
C VAL A 216 12.49 24.20 10.17
N HIS A 217 13.51 24.26 9.31
CA HIS A 217 13.77 25.43 8.46
C HIS A 217 12.95 25.41 7.17
N GLN A 218 12.53 24.23 6.69
CA GLN A 218 11.80 24.09 5.43
C GLN A 218 10.28 24.16 5.60
N MET A 219 9.74 23.63 6.70
CA MET A 219 8.29 23.56 6.97
C MET A 219 7.59 24.92 6.86
N PRO A 220 8.16 26.04 7.38
CA PRO A 220 7.56 27.37 7.21
C PRO A 220 7.43 27.83 5.75
N MET A 221 8.25 27.29 4.83
CA MET A 221 8.22 27.64 3.40
C MET A 221 7.20 26.80 2.62
N VAL A 222 6.63 25.75 3.22
CA VAL A 222 5.74 24.78 2.57
C VAL A 222 4.36 24.74 3.25
N GLN A 223 3.78 25.92 3.47
CA GLN A 223 2.43 26.08 4.00
C GLN A 223 1.40 25.60 2.97
N LYS A 224 1.01 24.32 3.06
CA LYS A 224 0.04 23.70 2.15
C LYS A 224 -1.23 23.28 2.89
N PRO A 225 -2.42 23.41 2.27
CA PRO A 225 -3.68 22.96 2.86
C PRO A 225 -3.93 21.45 2.63
N TYR A 226 -2.87 20.67 2.47
CA TYR A 226 -2.90 19.24 2.16
C TYR A 226 -1.67 18.54 2.71
N TRP A 227 -1.71 17.21 2.75
CA TRP A 227 -0.58 16.40 3.16
C TRP A 227 0.52 16.43 2.09
N LEU A 228 1.76 16.67 2.54
CA LEU A 228 2.96 16.71 1.70
C LEU A 228 3.21 15.32 1.07
N LEU A 229 3.71 15.28 -0.17
CA LEU A 229 4.14 14.03 -0.82
C LEU A 229 5.16 13.28 0.04
N GLY A 230 6.12 14.01 0.61
CA GLY A 230 7.09 13.43 1.53
C GLY A 230 8.32 14.30 1.74
N PHE A 231 9.40 13.69 2.20
CA PHE A 231 10.68 14.37 2.39
C PHE A 231 11.84 13.38 2.37
N ASN A 232 13.05 13.89 2.21
CA ASN A 232 14.28 13.13 2.42
C ASN A 232 15.25 13.94 3.31
N PRO A 233 16.44 13.41 3.64
CA PRO A 233 17.40 14.13 4.48
C PRO A 233 17.83 15.51 3.95
N ALA A 234 17.61 15.81 2.67
CA ALA A 234 17.96 17.09 2.06
C ALA A 234 16.76 18.05 1.96
N ARG A 235 15.57 17.58 1.58
CA ARG A 235 14.44 18.45 1.20
C ARG A 235 13.05 17.89 1.53
N ILE A 236 12.08 18.78 1.62
CA ILE A 236 10.64 18.47 1.56
C ILE A 236 10.18 18.41 0.10
N TYR A 237 9.24 17.51 -0.19
CA TYR A 237 8.46 17.44 -1.42
C TYR A 237 7.08 18.10 -1.21
N PRO A 238 6.89 19.37 -1.58
CA PRO A 238 5.64 20.10 -1.33
C PRO A 238 4.53 19.79 -2.35
N GLN A 239 4.78 18.88 -3.29
CA GLN A 239 3.82 18.48 -4.31
C GLN A 239 2.59 17.83 -3.69
N PHE A 240 1.44 18.03 -4.34
CA PHE A 240 0.22 17.31 -3.99
C PHE A 240 0.25 15.91 -4.61
N ASP A 241 0.27 14.89 -3.76
CA ASP A 241 0.05 13.50 -4.17
C ASP A 241 -1.43 13.15 -3.93
N LEU A 242 -2.17 12.97 -5.03
CA LEU A 242 -3.59 12.65 -4.99
C LEU A 242 -3.86 11.32 -4.29
N GLN A 243 -3.04 10.30 -4.55
CA GLN A 243 -3.26 8.96 -4.02
C GLN A 243 -2.98 8.93 -2.52
N ALA A 244 -1.90 9.56 -2.07
CA ALA A 244 -1.59 9.68 -0.65
C ALA A 244 -2.66 10.49 0.11
N ASN A 245 -3.10 11.64 -0.44
CA ASN A 245 -4.12 12.46 0.20
C ASN A 245 -5.50 11.76 0.23
N ALA A 246 -5.88 11.03 -0.82
CA ALA A 246 -7.10 10.23 -0.84
C ALA A 246 -7.05 9.09 0.19
N LEU A 247 -5.90 8.40 0.29
CA LEU A 247 -5.69 7.35 1.30
C LEU A 247 -5.73 7.91 2.72
N ALA A 248 -5.14 9.09 2.97
CA ALA A 248 -5.24 9.75 4.27
C ALA A 248 -6.71 10.00 4.66
N LEU A 249 -7.52 10.52 3.74
CA LEU A 249 -8.96 10.72 3.97
C LEU A 249 -9.68 9.39 4.25
N LEU A 250 -9.36 8.33 3.50
CA LEU A 250 -9.93 6.98 3.69
C LEU A 250 -9.60 6.41 5.07
N LEU A 251 -8.40 6.68 5.59
CA LEU A 251 -7.95 6.29 6.94
C LEU A 251 -8.48 7.22 8.05
N GLY A 252 -9.43 8.12 7.71
CA GLY A 252 -10.13 9.01 8.62
C GLY A 252 -9.36 10.28 8.97
N TRP A 253 -8.38 10.69 8.16
CA TRP A 253 -7.53 11.83 8.46
C TRP A 253 -8.13 13.10 7.88
N VAL A 254 -9.05 13.69 8.63
CA VAL A 254 -9.62 14.99 8.32
C VAL A 254 -9.04 16.01 9.29
N ARG A 255 -8.12 16.85 8.83
CA ARG A 255 -7.83 18.10 9.55
C ARG A 255 -8.69 19.20 8.95
N ARG A 256 -9.61 19.72 9.76
CA ARG A 256 -10.29 20.98 9.45
C ARG A 256 -9.21 22.06 9.45
N SER A 257 -9.19 22.90 8.43
CA SER A 257 -8.45 24.15 8.47
C SER A 257 -8.89 24.89 9.74
N SER A 258 -7.96 25.15 10.65
CA SER A 258 -8.13 26.21 11.63
C SER A 258 -8.34 27.48 10.81
N GLY A 259 -9.57 27.99 10.84
CA GLY A 259 -9.97 29.19 10.11
C GLY A 259 -9.25 30.44 10.59
#